data_AF-G0WPB9-F1
#
_entry.id   AF-G0WPB9-F1
#
_cell.length_a   1.000
_cell.length_b   1.000
_cell.length_c   1.000
_cell.angle_alpha   90.00
_cell.angle_beta   90.00
_cell.angle_gamma   90.00
#
_symmetry.space_group_name_H-M   'P 1'
#
loop_
_entity.id
_entity.type
_entity.pdbx_description
1 polymer ?
#
loop_
_entity_poly.entity_id
_entity_poly.type
_entity_poly.pdbx_seq_one_letter_code
_entity_poly.pdbx_strand_id
1 'polypeptide(L)'
;MKSGNKSLRAREFAGFWFFRRKSCGRRGGAKGGSAMSEVFVSTVHPALGRLYWVFTSNADCNYPDHYSLTDWSELATRFPKGWRDHDYYHWQHRSHISKVFEPDDPYGDYAEYEDEEAGCLELRLSGLLARLQTKSGQTVEEFRHWMFRAAWVDVPALRIVEI
;
A
#
# COMPACT_ATOMS: atom_id res chain seq x y z
N MET A 1 -9.69 19.30 -48.56
CA MET A 1 -9.44 20.69 -48.10
C MET A 1 -10.62 21.06 -47.21
N LYS A 2 -10.58 21.39 -45.92
CA LYS A 2 -9.57 21.81 -44.92
C LYS A 2 -10.03 21.21 -43.57
N SER A 3 -9.18 20.52 -42.80
CA SER A 3 -8.38 21.05 -41.67
C SER A 3 -9.19 21.78 -40.59
N GLY A 4 -9.15 21.28 -39.34
CA GLY A 4 -9.69 21.98 -38.18
C GLY A 4 -9.46 21.29 -36.83
N ASN A 5 -8.22 21.24 -36.37
CA ASN A 5 -7.75 20.88 -35.01
C ASN A 5 -8.68 21.30 -33.86
N LYS A 6 -8.92 20.39 -32.89
CA LYS A 6 -9.06 20.71 -31.45
C LYS A 6 -8.51 19.52 -30.63
N SER A 7 -7.22 19.53 -30.32
CA SER A 7 -6.67 19.93 -29.01
C SER A 7 -6.80 18.83 -27.95
N LEU A 8 -5.81 17.94 -27.96
CA LEU A 8 -5.32 17.23 -26.77
C LEU A 8 -5.17 18.21 -25.59
N ARG A 9 -5.82 17.91 -24.47
CA ARG A 9 -5.37 18.34 -23.15
C ARG A 9 -5.30 17.12 -22.25
N ALA A 10 -4.12 16.49 -22.29
CA ALA A 10 -3.59 15.74 -21.17
C ALA A 10 -3.66 16.66 -19.94
N ARG A 11 -4.45 16.26 -18.93
CA ARG A 11 -4.32 16.85 -17.60
C ARG A 11 -3.28 16.02 -16.87
N GLU A 12 -2.11 16.63 -16.77
CA GLU A 12 -1.04 16.27 -15.85
C GLU A 12 -1.62 16.04 -14.45
N PHE A 13 -1.46 14.82 -13.91
CA PHE A 13 -1.45 14.61 -12.48
C PHE A 13 0.01 14.40 -12.06
N ALA A 14 0.73 15.52 -12.00
CA ALA A 14 1.97 15.63 -11.25
C ALA A 14 1.60 15.73 -9.77
N GLY A 15 1.80 14.63 -9.04
CA GLY A 15 1.60 14.54 -7.59
C GLY A 15 2.68 13.65 -6.96
N PHE A 16 3.94 13.96 -7.24
CA PHE A 16 5.10 13.32 -6.64
C PHE A 16 5.12 13.64 -5.13
N TRP A 17 4.56 12.76 -4.29
CA TRP A 17 4.72 12.87 -2.84
C TRP A 17 6.13 12.42 -2.43
N PHE A 18 7.08 13.34 -2.55
CA PHE A 18 8.42 13.19 -1.99
C PHE A 18 8.38 13.61 -0.51
N PHE A 19 7.90 12.76 0.38
CA PHE A 19 7.97 13.06 1.82
C PHE A 19 9.38 12.75 2.34
N ARG A 20 10.22 13.78 2.32
CA ARG A 20 11.54 13.81 2.96
C ARG A 20 11.37 13.55 4.46
N ARG A 21 11.82 12.37 4.93
CA ARG A 21 12.00 12.02 6.35
C ARG A 21 12.66 13.20 7.09
N LYS A 22 11.89 13.94 7.90
CA LYS A 22 12.48 14.72 9.00
C LYS A 22 12.66 13.77 10.18
N SER A 23 13.87 13.24 10.31
CA SER A 23 14.31 12.60 11.55
C SER A 23 14.40 13.67 12.64
N CYS A 24 13.36 13.84 13.44
CA CYS A 24 13.44 14.60 14.69
C CYS A 24 14.02 13.68 15.77
N GLY A 25 15.27 13.93 16.13
CA GLY A 25 15.99 13.17 17.15
C GLY A 25 15.35 13.31 18.54
N ARG A 26 15.22 12.18 19.23
CA ARG A 26 15.03 12.13 20.68
C ARG A 26 16.21 11.40 21.30
N ARG A 27 17.04 12.15 22.03
CA ARG A 27 18.06 11.62 22.93
C ARG A 27 17.39 11.12 24.22
N GLY A 28 17.79 9.94 24.68
CA GLY A 28 17.70 9.56 26.09
C GLY A 28 17.02 8.21 26.34
N GLY A 29 17.80 7.22 26.76
CA GLY A 29 17.30 6.03 27.46
C GLY A 29 17.83 4.69 26.94
N ALA A 30 19.11 4.40 27.16
CA ALA A 30 19.60 3.03 27.06
C ALA A 30 18.98 2.18 28.17
N LYS A 31 18.04 1.31 27.82
CA LYS A 31 17.75 0.07 28.55
C LYS A 31 17.70 -1.03 27.52
N GLY A 32 18.47 -2.09 27.74
CA GLY A 32 18.50 -3.28 26.91
C GLY A 32 17.09 -3.87 26.81
N GLY A 33 16.40 -3.54 25.72
CA GLY A 33 15.19 -4.23 25.32
C GLY A 33 15.62 -5.42 24.48
N SER A 34 15.21 -6.62 24.88
CA SER A 34 15.16 -7.77 23.98
C SER A 34 14.71 -7.28 22.61
N ALA A 35 15.55 -7.46 21.58
CA ALA A 35 15.20 -7.07 20.23
C ALA A 35 13.99 -7.92 19.84
N MET A 36 12.79 -7.38 20.07
CA MET A 36 11.54 -7.97 19.62
C MET A 36 11.74 -8.26 18.14
N SER A 37 11.81 -9.54 17.78
CA SER A 37 12.02 -9.94 16.40
C SER A 37 10.85 -9.37 15.60
N GLU A 38 11.15 -8.50 14.64
CA GLU A 38 10.13 -7.87 13.79
C GLU A 38 9.87 -8.77 12.58
N VAL A 39 8.65 -8.73 12.08
CA VAL A 39 8.21 -9.45 10.88
C VAL A 39 7.53 -8.48 9.91
N PHE A 40 7.64 -8.78 8.62
CA PHE A 40 6.81 -8.19 7.58
C PHE A 40 5.70 -9.15 7.20
N VAL A 41 4.54 -8.63 6.84
CA VAL A 41 3.52 -9.43 6.16
C VAL A 41 3.79 -9.34 4.66
N SER A 42 3.99 -10.50 4.03
CA SER A 42 4.47 -10.57 2.66
C SER A 42 3.81 -11.68 1.86
N THR A 43 3.75 -11.49 0.55
CA THR A 43 3.39 -12.53 -0.42
C THR A 43 4.34 -12.47 -1.62
N VAL A 44 4.34 -13.49 -2.47
CA VAL A 44 5.16 -13.54 -3.69
C VAL A 44 4.24 -13.61 -4.90
N HIS A 45 4.21 -12.51 -5.67
CA HIS A 45 3.51 -12.43 -6.93
C HIS A 45 4.37 -13.02 -8.06
N PRO A 46 3.80 -13.84 -8.98
CA PRO A 46 4.56 -14.46 -10.07
C PRO A 46 5.32 -13.46 -10.95
N ALA A 47 4.73 -12.30 -11.24
CA ALA A 47 5.33 -11.27 -12.09
C ALA A 47 6.07 -10.15 -11.32
N LEU A 48 5.65 -9.83 -10.08
CA LEU A 48 6.19 -8.67 -9.35
C LEU A 48 7.28 -9.08 -8.34
N GLY A 49 7.39 -10.37 -8.07
CA GLY A 49 8.19 -10.87 -6.97
C GLY A 49 7.51 -10.56 -5.63
N ARG A 50 8.33 -10.23 -4.63
CA ARG A 50 7.86 -10.10 -3.25
C ARG A 50 7.12 -8.78 -3.02
N LEU A 51 5.93 -8.88 -2.44
CA LEU A 51 5.11 -7.76 -2.01
C LEU A 51 4.98 -7.74 -0.50
N TYR A 52 4.71 -6.57 0.04
CA TYR A 52 4.59 -6.30 1.47
C TYR A 52 3.40 -5.40 1.77
N TRP A 53 2.84 -5.57 2.97
CA TRP A 53 1.85 -4.64 3.50
C TRP A 53 2.49 -3.29 3.88
N VAL A 54 1.77 -2.22 3.57
CA VAL A 54 2.07 -0.87 4.01
C VAL A 54 0.85 -0.33 4.76
N PHE A 55 1.11 0.17 5.96
CA PHE A 55 0.17 0.84 6.83
C PHE A 55 0.84 2.10 7.36
N THR A 56 0.18 3.23 7.15
CA THR A 56 0.58 4.52 7.68
C THR A 56 -0.53 5.02 8.58
N SER A 57 -0.26 5.12 9.88
CA SER A 57 -1.21 5.78 10.77
C SER A 57 -1.13 7.28 10.60
N ASN A 58 -2.28 7.92 10.40
CA ASN A 58 -2.37 9.37 10.28
C ASN A 58 -3.16 10.00 11.45
N ALA A 59 -3.27 9.27 12.56
CA ALA A 59 -3.95 9.73 13.77
C ALA A 59 -3.39 11.07 14.29
N ASP A 60 -2.08 11.28 14.17
CA ASP A 60 -1.38 12.51 14.61
C ASP A 60 -1.81 13.77 13.81
N CYS A 61 -2.41 13.59 12.64
CA CYS A 61 -2.87 14.70 11.79
C CYS A 61 -4.40 14.76 11.67
N ASN A 62 -5.14 14.02 12.51
CA ASN A 62 -6.59 13.88 12.42
C ASN A 62 -7.06 13.47 11.01
N TYR A 63 -6.30 12.56 10.39
CA TYR A 63 -6.53 12.09 9.03
C TYR A 63 -6.70 10.56 9.03
N PRO A 64 -7.44 9.97 8.08
CA PRO A 64 -7.65 8.52 8.06
C PRO A 64 -6.34 7.75 7.87
N ASP A 65 -6.26 6.60 8.52
CA ASP A 65 -5.15 5.67 8.33
C ASP A 65 -5.13 5.17 6.88
N HIS A 66 -3.93 5.03 6.31
CA HIS A 66 -3.76 4.64 4.91
C HIS A 66 -3.22 3.20 4.80
N TYR A 67 -3.91 2.38 4.01
CA TYR A 67 -3.58 0.97 3.77
C TYR A 67 -3.18 0.79 2.31
N SER A 68 -1.97 0.30 2.07
CA SER A 68 -1.45 0.10 0.70
C SER A 68 -0.50 -1.11 0.64
N LEU A 69 0.15 -1.30 -0.50
CA LEU A 69 1.06 -2.39 -0.80
C LEU A 69 2.34 -1.86 -1.45
N THR A 70 3.45 -2.59 -1.30
CA THR A 70 4.73 -2.20 -1.90
C THR A 70 5.59 -3.41 -2.29
N ASP A 71 6.43 -3.23 -3.31
CA ASP A 71 7.53 -4.13 -3.67
C ASP A 71 8.83 -3.80 -2.91
N TRP A 72 8.85 -2.75 -2.08
CA TRP A 72 10.04 -2.28 -1.37
C TRP A 72 9.98 -2.58 0.13
N SER A 73 10.90 -3.41 0.62
CA SER A 73 10.96 -3.79 2.04
C SER A 73 11.21 -2.62 3.00
N GLU A 74 11.80 -1.52 2.53
CA GLU A 74 12.06 -0.31 3.33
C GLU A 74 10.79 0.44 3.73
N LEU A 75 9.74 0.34 2.90
CA LEU A 75 8.45 0.96 3.12
C LEU A 75 7.44 0.02 3.81
N ALA A 76 7.80 -1.26 3.94
CA ALA A 76 6.94 -2.27 4.52
C ALA A 76 6.70 -2.01 6.02
N THR A 77 5.45 -2.21 6.46
CA THR A 77 5.11 -2.11 7.88
C THR A 77 5.72 -3.27 8.65
N ARG A 78 6.41 -2.92 9.73
CA ARG A 78 7.02 -3.88 10.66
C ARG A 78 6.03 -4.18 11.76
N PHE A 79 5.86 -5.47 12.02
CA PHE A 79 5.05 -5.98 13.11
C PHE A 79 5.92 -6.69 14.13
N PRO A 80 5.57 -6.69 15.42
CA PRO A 80 6.21 -7.57 16.39
C PRO A 80 5.95 -9.03 16.01
N LYS A 81 6.91 -9.94 16.25
CA LYS A 81 6.66 -11.38 16.11
C LYS A 81 5.51 -11.80 17.01
N GLY A 82 4.58 -12.60 16.46
CA GLY A 82 3.36 -12.98 17.14
C GLY A 82 2.27 -11.91 17.13
N TRP A 83 2.37 -10.87 16.29
CA TRP A 83 1.34 -9.81 16.19
C TRP A 83 -0.06 -10.36 15.92
N ARG A 84 -0.17 -11.52 15.25
CA ARG A 84 -1.45 -12.18 14.97
C ARG A 84 -2.14 -12.72 16.22
N ASP A 85 -1.39 -13.02 17.26
CA ASP A 85 -1.91 -13.46 18.56
C ASP A 85 -2.16 -12.27 19.51
N HIS A 86 -1.75 -11.06 19.11
CA HIS A 86 -1.92 -9.85 19.90
C HIS A 86 -3.24 -9.16 19.53
N ASP A 87 -4.21 -9.13 20.43
CA ASP A 87 -5.58 -8.64 20.21
C ASP A 87 -5.65 -7.33 19.41
N TYR A 88 -4.93 -6.30 19.85
CA TYR A 88 -4.93 -4.99 19.19
C TYR A 88 -4.42 -5.04 17.72
N TYR A 89 -3.20 -5.56 17.50
CA TYR A 89 -2.61 -5.62 16.16
C TYR A 89 -3.38 -6.55 15.23
N HIS A 90 -3.81 -7.71 15.75
CA HIS A 90 -4.63 -8.64 14.99
C HIS A 90 -5.94 -7.99 14.56
N TRP A 91 -6.67 -7.36 15.49
CA TRP A 91 -7.93 -6.70 15.19
C TRP A 91 -7.77 -5.55 14.18
N GLN A 92 -6.72 -4.74 14.31
CA GLN A 92 -6.47 -3.60 13.43
C GLN A 92 -6.14 -4.01 11.98
N HIS A 93 -5.33 -5.07 11.81
CA HIS A 93 -4.77 -5.46 10.52
C HIS A 93 -5.36 -6.71 9.88
N ARG A 94 -6.28 -7.45 10.56
CA ARG A 94 -6.91 -8.66 9.99
C ARG A 94 -7.61 -8.44 8.64
N SER A 95 -8.11 -7.22 8.41
CA SER A 95 -8.82 -6.84 7.19
C SER A 95 -7.98 -5.96 6.25
N HIS A 96 -6.64 -6.03 6.34
CA HIS A 96 -5.74 -5.14 5.59
C HIS A 96 -6.06 -5.10 4.09
N ILE A 97 -6.20 -6.27 3.45
CA ILE A 97 -6.47 -6.34 2.00
C ILE A 97 -7.85 -5.80 1.64
N SER A 98 -8.86 -6.05 2.48
CA SER A 98 -10.18 -5.43 2.28
C SER A 98 -10.09 -3.91 2.34
N LYS A 99 -9.33 -3.36 3.29
CA LYS A 99 -9.13 -1.90 3.41
C LYS A 99 -8.34 -1.29 2.26
N VAL A 100 -7.37 -2.01 1.70
CA VAL A 100 -6.63 -1.58 0.50
C VAL A 100 -7.58 -1.40 -0.70
N PHE A 101 -8.62 -2.23 -0.79
CA PHE A 101 -9.61 -2.21 -1.88
C PHE A 101 -11.00 -1.81 -1.38
N GLU A 102 -11.06 -0.86 -0.44
CA GLU A 102 -12.30 -0.26 0.07
C GLU A 102 -12.75 0.86 -0.88
N PRO A 103 -13.82 0.68 -1.67
CA PRO A 103 -14.29 1.70 -2.62
C PRO A 103 -14.79 2.97 -1.93
N ASP A 104 -15.28 2.86 -0.69
CA ASP A 104 -15.84 3.97 0.08
C ASP A 104 -14.77 4.81 0.80
N ASP A 105 -13.48 4.46 0.68
CA ASP A 105 -12.39 5.25 1.26
C ASP A 105 -11.97 6.39 0.32
N PRO A 106 -12.34 7.66 0.62
CA PRO A 106 -12.00 8.80 -0.24
C PRO A 106 -10.50 9.10 -0.28
N TYR A 107 -9.70 8.47 0.59
CA TYR A 107 -8.25 8.61 0.67
C TYR A 107 -7.51 7.33 0.29
N GLY A 108 -8.23 6.30 -0.13
CA GLY A 108 -7.68 5.03 -0.57
C GLY A 108 -7.03 5.10 -1.96
N ASP A 109 -6.19 4.11 -2.25
CA ASP A 109 -5.55 3.95 -3.57
C ASP A 109 -6.49 3.26 -4.59
N TYR A 110 -7.70 2.85 -4.21
CA TYR A 110 -8.69 2.15 -5.04
C TYR A 110 -10.02 2.92 -5.08
N ALA A 111 -10.63 3.00 -6.27
CA ALA A 111 -11.93 3.62 -6.45
C ALA A 111 -12.75 2.90 -7.52
N GLU A 112 -14.07 2.85 -7.30
CA GLU A 112 -15.07 2.34 -8.23
C GLU A 112 -15.91 3.52 -8.72
N TYR A 113 -16.04 3.68 -10.04
CA TYR A 113 -16.84 4.73 -10.67
C TYR A 113 -17.90 4.09 -11.56
N GLU A 114 -19.17 4.39 -11.29
CA GLU A 114 -20.24 4.05 -12.22
C GLU A 114 -20.29 5.10 -13.34
N ASP A 115 -20.02 4.66 -14.57
CA ASP A 115 -20.29 5.46 -15.75
C ASP A 115 -21.76 5.27 -16.13
N GLU A 116 -22.61 6.20 -15.72
CA GLU A 116 -24.06 6.18 -16.01
C GLU A 116 -24.36 6.20 -17.52
N GLU A 117 -23.47 6.78 -18.34
CA GLU A 117 -23.67 6.91 -19.79
C GLU A 117 -23.26 5.64 -20.53
N ALA A 118 -22.16 5.01 -20.13
CA ALA A 118 -21.71 3.73 -20.67
C ALA A 118 -22.35 2.50 -20.01
N GLY A 119 -23.00 2.68 -18.85
CA GLY A 119 -23.59 1.60 -18.06
C GLY A 119 -22.56 0.61 -17.54
N CYS A 120 -21.32 1.06 -17.26
CA CYS A 120 -20.22 0.20 -16.84
C CYS A 120 -19.55 0.68 -15.55
N LEU A 121 -18.98 -0.26 -14.80
CA LEU A 121 -18.20 0.01 -13.60
C LEU A 121 -16.73 0.16 -13.98
N GLU A 122 -16.18 1.36 -13.84
CA GLU A 122 -14.76 1.63 -14.04
C GLU A 122 -14.00 1.48 -12.73
N LEU A 123 -13.01 0.58 -12.72
CA LEU A 123 -12.12 0.37 -11.58
C LEU A 123 -10.83 1.17 -11.76
N ARG A 124 -10.49 2.02 -10.79
CA ARG A 124 -9.26 2.81 -10.82
C ARG A 124 -8.35 2.50 -9.65
N LEU A 125 -7.05 2.53 -9.94
CA LEU A 125 -5.99 2.46 -8.96
C LEU A 125 -5.16 3.74 -9.03
N SER A 126 -4.59 4.14 -7.90
CA SER A 126 -3.63 5.24 -7.81
C SER A 126 -2.41 4.87 -6.97
N GLY A 127 -1.47 5.80 -6.84
CA GLY A 127 -0.31 5.67 -5.96
C GLY A 127 0.58 4.45 -6.25
N LEU A 128 0.97 3.75 -5.18
CA LEU A 128 1.81 2.55 -5.26
C LEU A 128 1.03 1.38 -5.88
N LEU A 129 -0.28 1.31 -5.64
CA LEU A 129 -1.12 0.21 -6.10
C LEU A 129 -1.26 0.20 -7.62
N ALA A 130 -1.45 1.37 -8.24
CA ALA A 130 -1.43 1.52 -9.70
C ALA A 130 -0.10 1.10 -10.32
N ARG A 131 1.02 1.47 -9.68
CA ARG A 131 2.35 1.09 -10.14
C ARG A 131 2.54 -0.43 -10.11
N LEU A 132 2.09 -1.09 -9.05
CA LEU A 132 2.16 -2.54 -8.92
C LEU A 132 1.29 -3.24 -9.96
N GLN A 133 0.04 -2.81 -10.14
CA GLN A 133 -0.84 -3.37 -11.15
C GLN A 133 -0.30 -3.17 -12.58
N THR A 134 0.21 -1.98 -12.89
CA THR A 134 0.81 -1.72 -14.22
C THR A 134 2.01 -2.62 -14.46
N LYS A 135 2.87 -2.83 -13.45
CA LYS A 135 4.01 -3.75 -13.55
C LYS A 135 3.59 -5.22 -13.66
N SER A 136 2.43 -5.61 -13.11
CA SER A 136 1.99 -7.00 -13.15
C SER A 136 1.44 -7.40 -14.51
N GLY A 137 1.01 -6.41 -15.31
CA GLY A 137 0.41 -6.62 -16.63
C GLY A 137 -1.02 -7.17 -16.57
N GLN A 138 -1.60 -7.30 -15.38
CA GLN A 138 -2.97 -7.76 -15.17
C GLN A 138 -3.95 -6.60 -15.31
N THR A 139 -5.23 -6.89 -15.55
CA THR A 139 -6.28 -5.87 -15.37
C THR A 139 -6.43 -5.50 -13.88
N VAL A 140 -7.10 -4.39 -13.59
CA VAL A 140 -7.36 -3.97 -12.19
C VAL A 140 -8.13 -5.04 -11.42
N GLU A 141 -9.13 -5.65 -12.06
CA GLU A 141 -9.96 -6.70 -11.46
C GLU A 141 -9.15 -7.99 -11.21
N GLU A 142 -8.36 -8.44 -12.17
CA GLU A 142 -7.48 -9.61 -12.02
C GLU A 142 -6.46 -9.41 -10.90
N PHE A 143 -5.85 -8.23 -10.85
CA PHE A 143 -4.90 -7.84 -9.82
C PHE A 143 -5.56 -7.83 -8.44
N ARG A 144 -6.75 -7.21 -8.31
CA ARG A 144 -7.54 -7.20 -7.08
C ARG A 144 -7.87 -8.62 -6.62
N HIS A 145 -8.43 -9.45 -7.50
CA HIS A 145 -8.74 -10.85 -7.18
C HIS A 145 -7.51 -11.68 -6.81
N TRP A 146 -6.36 -11.38 -7.40
CA TRP A 146 -5.12 -12.02 -6.99
C TRP A 146 -4.74 -11.65 -5.56
N MET A 147 -4.81 -10.36 -5.19
CA MET A 147 -4.46 -9.90 -3.84
C MET A 147 -5.33 -10.53 -2.75
N PHE A 148 -6.63 -10.73 -3.01
CA PHE A 148 -7.54 -11.39 -2.09
C PHE A 148 -7.27 -12.89 -1.93
N ARG A 149 -6.78 -13.56 -2.99
CA ARG A 149 -6.48 -15.00 -2.98
C ARG A 149 -5.06 -15.32 -2.51
N ALA A 150 -4.17 -14.32 -2.53
CA ALA A 150 -2.78 -14.49 -2.17
C ALA A 150 -2.62 -14.95 -0.71
N ALA A 151 -1.69 -15.87 -0.48
CA ALA A 151 -1.29 -16.26 0.86
C ALA A 151 -0.33 -15.19 1.44
N TRP A 152 -0.79 -14.49 2.47
CA TRP A 152 -0.02 -13.46 3.18
C TRP A 152 0.63 -14.04 4.43
N VAL A 153 1.95 -14.19 4.37
CA VAL A 153 2.76 -14.87 5.41
C VAL A 153 3.68 -13.89 6.12
N ASP A 154 4.00 -14.21 7.37
CA ASP A 154 4.94 -13.42 8.17
C ASP A 154 6.38 -13.83 7.81
N VAL A 155 7.20 -12.88 7.40
CA VAL A 155 8.62 -13.09 7.09
C VAL A 155 9.50 -12.26 8.02
N PRO A 156 10.64 -12.78 8.52
CA PRO A 156 11.53 -12.01 9.39
C PRO A 156 12.00 -10.72 8.73
N ALA A 157 11.91 -9.61 9.46
CA ALA A 157 12.53 -8.35 9.06
C ALA A 157 14.03 -8.45 9.38
N LEU A 158 14.81 -8.96 8.42
CA LEU A 158 16.26 -9.00 8.56
C LEU A 158 16.78 -7.57 8.71
N ARG A 159 17.37 -7.26 9.87
CA ARG A 159 18.12 -6.03 10.06
C ARG A 159 19.43 -6.21 9.30
N ILE A 160 19.62 -5.45 8.23
CA ILE A 160 20.97 -5.24 7.68
C ILE A 160 21.73 -4.54 8.81
N VAL A 161 22.57 -5.29 9.52
CA VAL A 161 23.57 -4.71 10.41
C VAL A 161 24.69 -4.28 9.47
N GLU A 162 24.78 -2.98 9.19
CA GLU A 162 26.01 -2.43 8.60
C GLU A 162 27.15 -2.74 9.57
N ILE A 163 28.14 -3.53 9.12
CA ILE A 163 29.36 -3.90 9.85
C ILE A 163 30.40 -2.79 9.66
#